data_AF-A0A521ETH0-F1
#
_entry.id   AF-A0A521ETH0-F1
#
_cell.length_a   1.000
_cell.length_b   1.000
_cell.length_c   1.000
_cell.angle_alpha   90.00
_cell.angle_beta   90.00
_cell.angle_gamma   90.00
#
_symmetry.space_group_name_H-M   'P 1'
#
loop_
_entity.id
_entity.type
_entity.pdbx_description
1 polymer ?
#
loop_
_entity_poly.entity_id
_entity_poly.type
_entity_poly.pdbx_seq_one_letter_code
_entity_poly.pdbx_strand_id
1 'polypeptide(L)'
;MNEIRVYQPGTRTTDYSKAEQIRKRTPNSFKKAQHVLNYAAKYVKNQGLFSSEKSRAQNLQNAIYDLEKALDQDGFMLEEKKTNGKAWVLIEYFSLFSDTFPNWQKEYQALSKFIPKCF
;
A
#
# COMPACT_ATOMS: atom_id res chain seq x y z
N MET A 1 0.24 -6.35 16.11
CA MET A 1 0.28 -6.29 14.63
C MET A 1 0.61 -4.86 14.26
N ASN A 2 1.51 -4.66 13.29
CA ASN A 2 1.81 -3.32 12.79
C ASN A 2 0.62 -2.86 11.92
N GLU A 3 0.28 -1.57 11.93
CA GLU A 3 -0.81 -1.01 11.13
C GLU A 3 -0.31 0.18 10.31
N ILE A 4 -0.89 0.39 9.13
CA ILE A 4 -0.57 1.56 8.32
C ILE A 4 -1.02 2.80 9.07
N ARG A 5 -0.15 3.81 9.19
CA ARG A 5 -0.50 5.08 9.80
C ARG A 5 -1.63 5.77 9.01
N VAL A 6 -2.71 6.17 9.68
CA VAL A 6 -3.85 6.84 9.04
C VAL A 6 -4.15 8.16 9.76
N TYR A 7 -4.33 9.22 8.98
CA TYR A 7 -4.62 10.56 9.49
C TYR A 7 -6.11 10.87 9.41
N GLN A 8 -6.60 11.67 10.35
CA GLN A 8 -7.98 12.13 10.34
C GLN A 8 -8.27 12.96 9.08
N PRO A 9 -9.45 12.81 8.46
CA PRO A 9 -9.82 13.60 7.28
C PRO A 9 -9.67 15.11 7.53
N GLY A 10 -9.13 15.83 6.55
CA GLY A 10 -8.95 17.29 6.61
C GLY A 10 -7.78 17.78 7.46
N THR A 11 -7.06 16.90 8.18
CA THR A 11 -5.91 17.31 9.01
C THR A 11 -4.59 17.40 8.26
N ARG A 12 -4.49 16.78 7.07
CA ARG A 12 -3.30 16.79 6.23
C ARG A 12 -3.69 16.83 4.75
N THR A 13 -2.81 17.39 3.95
CA THR A 13 -2.88 17.41 2.49
C THR A 13 -1.72 16.62 1.89
N THR A 14 -1.78 16.37 0.59
CA THR A 14 -0.68 15.72 -0.14
C THR A 14 0.62 16.51 -0.01
N ASP A 15 1.71 15.84 0.36
CA ASP A 15 3.06 16.41 0.40
C ASP A 15 3.82 16.07 -0.87
N TYR A 16 3.82 16.99 -1.84
CA TYR A 16 4.46 16.77 -3.14
C TYR A 16 5.98 16.66 -3.07
N SER A 17 6.63 17.27 -2.07
CA SER A 17 8.07 17.16 -1.88
C SER A 17 8.45 15.76 -1.43
N LYS A 18 7.74 15.21 -0.44
CA LYS A 18 7.91 13.81 -0.02
C LYS A 18 7.56 12.83 -1.13
N ALA A 19 6.50 13.10 -1.91
CA ALA A 19 6.13 12.28 -3.05
C ALA A 19 7.29 12.14 -4.04
N GLU A 20 7.96 13.25 -4.35
CA GLU A 20 9.10 13.25 -5.26
C GLU A 20 10.31 12.51 -4.67
N GLN A 21 10.57 12.65 -3.37
CA GLN A 21 11.65 11.92 -2.68
C GLN A 21 11.41 10.41 -2.72
N ILE A 22 10.19 9.95 -2.40
CA ILE A 22 9.84 8.52 -2.46
C ILE A 22 9.95 8.04 -3.91
N ARG A 23 9.42 8.79 -4.87
CA ARG A 23 9.49 8.43 -6.30
C ARG A 23 10.94 8.28 -6.79
N LYS A 24 11.86 9.12 -6.34
CA LYS A 24 13.29 9.01 -6.68
C LYS A 24 13.96 7.81 -6.02
N ARG A 25 13.62 7.53 -4.75
CA ARG A 25 14.24 6.45 -3.97
C ARG A 25 13.74 5.07 -4.36
N THR A 26 12.44 4.92 -4.58
CA THR A 26 11.77 3.65 -4.83
C THR A 26 10.83 3.76 -6.04
N PRO A 27 11.37 4.00 -7.24
CA PRO A 27 10.59 4.38 -8.42
C PRO A 27 9.60 3.30 -8.88
N ASN A 28 9.96 2.01 -8.77
CA ASN A 28 9.08 0.92 -9.17
C ASN A 28 7.99 0.70 -8.13
N SER A 29 8.38 0.67 -6.87
CA SER A 29 7.49 0.51 -5.72
C SER A 29 6.49 1.65 -5.62
N PHE A 30 6.90 2.89 -5.94
CA PHE A 30 6.02 4.06 -5.95
C PHE A 30 4.86 3.87 -6.93
N LYS A 31 5.16 3.45 -8.17
CA LYS A 31 4.12 3.14 -9.16
C LYS A 31 3.22 2.01 -8.67
N LYS A 32 3.80 0.89 -8.20
CA LYS A 32 3.04 -0.27 -7.74
C LYS A 32 2.15 0.03 -6.52
N ALA A 33 2.59 0.89 -5.61
CA ALA A 33 1.76 1.32 -4.48
C ALA A 33 0.53 2.12 -4.91
N GLN A 34 0.64 2.97 -5.94
CA GLN A 34 -0.54 3.62 -6.53
C GLN A 34 -1.51 2.60 -7.13
N HIS A 35 -1.00 1.55 -7.79
CA HIS A 35 -1.84 0.46 -8.28
C HIS A 35 -2.56 -0.27 -7.13
N VAL A 36 -1.85 -0.60 -6.05
CA VAL A 36 -2.44 -1.23 -4.86
C VAL A 36 -3.54 -0.36 -4.27
N LEU A 37 -3.33 0.96 -4.13
CA LEU A 37 -4.37 1.88 -3.65
C LEU A 37 -5.61 1.89 -4.54
N ASN A 38 -5.44 1.88 -5.86
CA ASN A 38 -6.56 1.80 -6.79
C ASN A 38 -7.34 0.48 -6.67
N TYR A 39 -6.66 -0.65 -6.46
CA TYR A 39 -7.33 -1.93 -6.22
C TYR A 39 -7.97 -2.00 -4.83
N ALA A 40 -7.35 -1.39 -3.81
CA ALA A 40 -7.90 -1.28 -2.48
C ALA A 40 -9.19 -0.45 -2.49
N ALA A 41 -9.24 0.66 -3.24
CA ALA A 41 -10.46 1.44 -3.40
C ALA A 41 -11.59 0.64 -4.06
N LYS A 42 -11.29 -0.17 -5.09
CA LYS A 42 -12.28 -1.08 -5.70
C LYS A 42 -12.77 -2.12 -4.70
N TYR A 43 -11.86 -2.70 -3.91
CA TYR A 43 -12.17 -3.67 -2.87
C TYR A 43 -13.08 -3.06 -1.78
N VAL A 44 -12.73 -1.89 -1.26
CA VAL A 44 -13.49 -1.19 -0.21
C VAL A 44 -14.85 -0.70 -0.69
N LYS A 45 -14.92 -0.07 -1.87
CA LYS A 45 -16.17 0.50 -2.37
C LYS A 45 -17.18 -0.57 -2.75
N ASN A 46 -16.75 -1.83 -2.97
CA ASN A 46 -17.60 -2.91 -3.48
C ASN A 46 -18.39 -2.52 -4.74
N GLN A 47 -17.87 -1.57 -5.54
CA GLN A 47 -18.53 -1.04 -6.72
C GLN A 47 -18.03 -1.75 -7.99
N GLY A 48 -18.98 -2.20 -8.81
CA GLY A 48 -18.73 -2.77 -10.13
C GLY A 48 -19.74 -3.86 -10.46
N LEU A 49 -20.65 -3.59 -11.40
CA LEU A 49 -21.71 -4.49 -11.85
C LEU A 49 -21.21 -5.84 -12.42
N PHE A 50 -19.90 -5.94 -12.69
CA PHE A 50 -19.28 -7.07 -13.40
C PHE A 50 -18.12 -7.74 -12.64
N SER A 51 -17.84 -7.37 -11.38
CA SER A 51 -16.78 -8.01 -10.59
C SER A 51 -17.31 -8.62 -9.30
N SER A 52 -16.91 -9.85 -8.99
CA SER A 52 -17.20 -10.48 -7.70
C SER A 52 -16.21 -9.99 -6.62
N GLU A 53 -16.60 -10.09 -5.35
CA GLU A 53 -15.73 -9.78 -4.22
C GLU A 53 -14.44 -10.62 -4.26
N LYS A 54 -14.57 -11.91 -4.56
CA LYS A 54 -13.44 -12.83 -4.73
C LYS A 54 -12.45 -12.33 -5.79
N SER A 55 -12.95 -11.87 -6.94
CA SER A 55 -12.09 -11.32 -8.00
C SER A 55 -11.38 -10.03 -7.56
N ARG A 56 -12.08 -9.14 -6.84
CA ARG A 56 -11.47 -7.91 -6.30
C ARG A 56 -10.37 -8.23 -5.28
N ALA A 57 -10.62 -9.16 -4.35
CA ALA A 57 -9.64 -9.62 -3.39
C ALA A 57 -8.41 -10.23 -4.07
N GLN A 58 -8.60 -11.08 -5.07
CA GLN A 58 -7.50 -11.68 -5.83
C GLN A 58 -6.65 -10.62 -6.55
N ASN A 59 -7.28 -9.65 -7.19
CA ASN A 59 -6.58 -8.57 -7.88
C ASN A 59 -5.77 -7.70 -6.90
N LEU A 60 -6.35 -7.41 -5.72
CA LEU A 60 -5.65 -6.70 -4.65
C LEU A 60 -4.44 -7.49 -4.15
N GLN A 61 -4.60 -8.79 -3.91
CA GLN A 61 -3.50 -9.67 -3.50
C GLN A 61 -2.38 -9.71 -4.55
N ASN A 62 -2.72 -9.85 -5.83
CA ASN A 62 -1.73 -9.83 -6.92
C ASN A 62 -0.97 -8.51 -6.97
N ALA A 63 -1.66 -7.38 -6.80
CA ALA A 63 -1.03 -6.06 -6.75
C ALA A 63 -0.08 -5.91 -5.55
N ILE A 64 -0.43 -6.50 -4.39
CA ILE A 64 0.43 -6.52 -3.20
C ILE A 64 1.70 -7.34 -3.46
N TYR A 65 1.59 -8.49 -4.12
CA TYR A 65 2.77 -9.29 -4.48
C TYR A 65 3.66 -8.60 -5.51
N ASP A 66 3.06 -7.87 -6.47
CA ASP A 66 3.81 -7.04 -7.40
C ASP A 66 4.57 -5.90 -6.68
N LEU A 67 3.94 -5.26 -5.68
CA LEU A 67 4.60 -4.25 -4.86
C LEU A 67 5.73 -4.86 -4.02
N GLU A 68 5.51 -6.02 -3.41
CA GLU A 68 6.54 -6.70 -2.61
C GLU A 68 7.79 -7.02 -3.42
N LYS A 69 7.63 -7.50 -4.66
CA LYS A 69 8.75 -7.71 -5.60
C LYS A 69 9.41 -6.39 -6.01
N ALA A 70 8.63 -5.34 -6.24
CA ALA A 70 9.17 -4.03 -6.59
C ALA A 70 9.99 -3.42 -5.45
N LEU A 71 9.58 -3.64 -4.18
CA LEU A 71 10.34 -3.22 -3.01
C LEU A 71 11.68 -3.94 -2.93
N ASP A 72 11.74 -5.22 -3.30
CA ASP A 72 13.00 -5.95 -3.39
C ASP A 72 13.92 -5.39 -4.47
N GLN A 73 13.37 -5.09 -5.64
CA GLN A 73 14.12 -4.50 -6.76
C GLN A 73 14.65 -3.11 -6.45
N ASP A 74 13.88 -2.31 -5.72
CA ASP A 74 14.28 -0.97 -5.27
C ASP A 74 15.17 -1.02 -4.00
N GLY A 75 15.43 -2.20 -3.44
CA GLY A 75 16.27 -2.38 -2.24
C GLY A 75 15.68 -1.78 -0.96
N PHE A 76 14.35 -1.66 -0.87
CA PHE A 76 13.70 -1.05 0.29
C PHE A 76 13.64 -2.02 1.48
N MET A 77 14.38 -1.69 2.54
CA MET A 77 14.34 -2.38 3.85
C MET A 77 14.58 -3.91 3.77
N LEU A 78 15.54 -4.33 2.93
CA LEU A 78 15.84 -5.76 2.69
C LEU A 78 16.27 -6.51 3.95
N GLU A 79 17.03 -5.86 4.85
CA GLU A 79 17.50 -6.50 6.08
C GLU A 79 16.37 -6.59 7.11
N GLU A 80 15.59 -5.52 7.27
CA GLU A 80 14.41 -5.53 8.15
C GLU A 80 13.36 -6.52 7.68
N LYS A 81 13.25 -6.73 6.36
CA LYS A 81 12.38 -7.76 5.78
C LYS A 81 12.72 -9.16 6.27
N LYS A 82 14.00 -9.50 6.44
CA LYS A 82 14.44 -10.82 6.92
C LYS A 82 14.00 -11.08 8.37
N THR A 83 13.98 -10.02 9.18
CA THR A 83 13.66 -10.10 10.62
C THR A 83 12.16 -9.96 10.89
N ASN A 84 11.52 -8.97 10.26
CA ASN A 84 10.14 -8.59 10.55
C ASN A 84 9.12 -9.15 9.54
N GLY A 85 9.59 -9.69 8.41
CA GLY A 85 8.77 -10.30 7.38
C GLY A 85 8.20 -9.32 6.35
N LYS A 86 7.62 -9.90 5.29
CA LYS A 86 7.10 -9.18 4.11
C LYS A 86 5.96 -8.22 4.44
N ALA A 87 5.01 -8.70 5.25
CA ALA A 87 3.83 -7.92 5.64
C ALA A 87 4.23 -6.64 6.38
N TRP A 88 5.22 -6.73 7.26
CA TRP A 88 5.71 -5.59 8.03
C TRP A 88 6.32 -4.51 7.13
N VAL A 89 7.19 -4.88 6.18
CA VAL A 89 7.81 -3.93 5.24
C VAL A 89 6.78 -3.24 4.34
N LEU A 90 5.76 -3.98 3.89
CA LEU A 90 4.65 -3.40 3.13
C LEU A 90 3.85 -2.38 3.95
N ILE A 91 3.59 -2.67 5.23
CA ILE A 91 2.91 -1.76 6.15
C ILE A 91 3.74 -0.49 6.40
N GLU A 92 5.06 -0.61 6.59
CA GLU A 92 5.96 0.53 6.72
C GLU A 92 5.98 1.38 5.44
N TYR A 93 6.07 0.74 4.27
CA TYR A 93 6.04 1.45 3.00
C TYR A 93 4.72 2.21 2.80
N PHE A 94 3.58 1.61 3.13
CA PHE A 94 2.30 2.31 3.08
C PHE A 94 2.12 3.37 4.16
N SER A 95 2.81 3.26 5.30
CA SER A 95 2.82 4.34 6.31
C SER A 95 3.56 5.56 5.76
N LEU A 96 4.71 5.36 5.11
CA LEU A 96 5.41 6.42 4.37
C LEU A 96 4.55 7.01 3.25
N PHE A 97 3.80 6.15 2.55
CA PHE A 97 2.89 6.58 1.49
C PHE A 97 1.70 7.38 2.03
N SER A 98 1.13 6.99 3.17
CA SER A 98 0.04 7.70 3.86
C SER A 98 0.47 9.05 4.42
N ASP A 99 1.70 9.16 4.91
CA ASP A 99 2.32 10.44 5.28
C ASP A 99 2.40 11.42 4.11
N THR A 100 2.39 10.90 2.88
CA THR A 100 2.52 11.65 1.63
C THR A 100 1.17 11.89 0.95
N PHE A 101 0.29 10.89 0.95
CA PHE A 101 -1.02 10.90 0.31
C PHE A 101 -2.10 10.50 1.32
N PRO A 102 -2.51 11.39 2.23
CA PRO A 102 -3.33 11.03 3.40
C PRO A 102 -4.79 10.69 3.06
N ASN A 103 -5.29 11.07 1.88
CA ASN A 103 -6.72 11.04 1.52
C ASN A 103 -7.27 9.65 1.13
N TRP A 104 -6.58 8.57 1.48
CA TRP A 104 -6.95 7.17 1.19
C TRP A 104 -7.22 6.38 2.48
N GLN A 105 -7.82 7.02 3.48
CA GLN A 105 -7.94 6.48 4.84
C GLN A 105 -8.60 5.10 4.89
N LYS A 106 -9.72 4.92 4.18
CA LYS A 106 -10.46 3.65 4.17
C LYS A 106 -9.64 2.54 3.52
N GLU A 107 -8.91 2.87 2.46
CA GLU A 107 -8.03 1.95 1.75
C GLU A 107 -6.84 1.55 2.62
N TYR A 108 -6.18 2.50 3.32
CA TYR A 108 -5.10 2.18 4.26
C TYR A 108 -5.57 1.29 5.43
N GLN A 109 -6.77 1.56 5.97
CA GLN A 109 -7.37 0.72 7.00
C GLN A 109 -7.67 -0.70 6.49
N ALA A 110 -8.18 -0.82 5.26
CA ALA A 110 -8.43 -2.11 4.62
C ALA A 110 -7.12 -2.86 4.37
N LEU A 111 -6.09 -2.18 3.86
CA LEU A 111 -4.77 -2.75 3.61
C LEU A 111 -4.10 -3.26 4.88
N SER A 112 -4.21 -2.54 6.00
CA SER A 112 -3.67 -2.98 7.31
C SER A 112 -4.23 -4.34 7.74
N LYS A 113 -5.49 -4.63 7.39
CA LYS A 113 -6.14 -5.92 7.69
C LYS A 113 -5.89 -6.98 6.61
N PHE A 114 -5.64 -6.56 5.38
CA PHE A 114 -5.52 -7.44 4.22
C PHE A 114 -4.10 -7.97 4.04
N ILE A 115 -3.08 -7.11 4.14
CA ILE A 115 -1.68 -7.45 3.90
C ILE A 115 -1.19 -8.62 4.77
N PRO A 116 -1.48 -8.68 6.09
CA PRO A 116 -1.04 -9.81 6.92
C PRO A 116 -1.68 -11.16 6.56
N LYS A 117 -2.76 -11.17 5.76
CA LYS A 117 -3.40 -12.41 5.30
C LYS A 117 -2.82 -12.91 3.97
N CYS A 118 -1.96 -12.13 3.33
CA CYS A 118 -1.31 -12.51 2.09
C CYS A 118 -0.03 -13.34 2.28
N PHE A 119 0.48 -13.41 3.52
CA PHE A 119 1.76 -14.02 3.89
C PHE A 119 1.61 -14.74 5.22
#